data_AF-A0A1V9QYP4-F1
#
_entry.id   AF-A0A1V9QYP4-F1
#
_cell.length_a   1.000
_cell.length_b   1.000
_cell.length_c   1.000
_cell.angle_alpha   90.00
_cell.angle_beta   90.00
_cell.angle_gamma   90.00
#
_symmetry.space_group_name_H-M   'P 1'
#
loop_
_entity.id
_entity.type
_entity.pdbx_description
1 polymer ?
#
loop_
_entity_poly.entity_id
_entity_poly.type
_entity_poly.pdbx_seq_one_letter_code
_entity_poly.pdbx_strand_id
1 'polypeptide(L)'
;MDKKLTGFTNIQKLDPDIIVDLKYATEDNFTGKVIYDFTTAIARTGTAYKLAKASEIVKKQGYRLKVWDAYRPVKSQKRLFEVYPDPKFVAEPNPNFSHQKGVTFDLTLTDKLGNEVEMQTEFDDFSEMAARKAPRTLEQEKNYKILNDAMLEAGFVGYENEWWDYRDSQMDEYAPLDADPNEYKLK
;
A
#
# COMPACT_ATOMS: atom_id res chain seq x y z
N MET A 1 -3.14 7.99 -20.90
CA MET A 1 -1.86 7.69 -20.22
C MET A 1 -0.78 7.23 -21.20
N ASP A 2 0.49 7.63 -21.02
CA ASP A 2 1.63 7.08 -21.78
C ASP A 2 1.78 5.58 -21.48
N LYS A 3 1.92 4.74 -22.52
CA LYS A 3 2.11 3.28 -22.38
C LYS A 3 3.29 2.91 -21.49
N LYS A 4 4.33 3.75 -21.41
CA LYS A 4 5.48 3.51 -20.51
C LYS A 4 5.10 3.57 -19.03
N LEU A 5 4.03 4.29 -18.69
CA LEU A 5 3.53 4.43 -17.32
C LEU A 5 2.57 3.30 -16.92
N THR A 6 2.09 2.52 -17.88
CA THR A 6 1.14 1.42 -17.66
C THR A 6 1.82 0.05 -17.53
N GLY A 7 3.15 -0.02 -17.41
CA GLY A 7 3.85 -1.25 -17.01
C GLY A 7 3.91 -1.37 -15.49
N PHE A 8 4.63 -2.37 -14.97
CA PHE A 8 4.98 -2.45 -13.55
C PHE A 8 6.43 -1.99 -13.31
N THR A 9 6.70 -1.49 -12.11
CA THR A 9 8.04 -1.14 -11.64
C THR A 9 8.15 -1.43 -10.14
N ASN A 10 9.33 -1.88 -9.70
CA ASN A 10 9.69 -1.98 -8.29
C ASN A 10 9.80 -0.57 -7.68
N ILE A 11 9.06 -0.31 -6.61
CA ILE A 11 9.00 1.03 -6.01
C ILE A 11 10.35 1.50 -5.46
N GLN A 12 11.18 0.59 -4.94
CA GLN A 12 12.51 0.89 -4.43
C GLN A 12 13.53 1.22 -5.53
N LYS A 13 13.22 0.90 -6.80
CA LYS A 13 13.99 1.38 -7.94
C LYS A 13 13.87 2.90 -8.11
N LEU A 14 12.71 3.46 -7.74
CA LEU A 14 12.43 4.89 -7.87
C LEU A 14 12.82 5.66 -6.61
N ASP A 15 12.60 5.08 -5.43
CA ASP A 15 13.10 5.63 -4.18
C ASP A 15 13.57 4.51 -3.24
N PRO A 16 14.90 4.32 -3.06
CA PRO A 16 15.46 3.28 -2.20
C PRO A 16 15.21 3.55 -0.70
N ASP A 17 14.76 4.76 -0.32
CA ASP A 17 14.44 5.08 1.07
C ASP A 17 13.06 4.55 1.50
N ILE A 18 12.20 4.10 0.57
CA ILE A 18 10.94 3.44 0.90
C ILE A 18 11.25 2.09 1.55
N ILE A 19 10.69 1.87 2.73
CA ILE A 19 10.80 0.61 3.46
C ILE A 19 9.70 -0.33 2.93
N VAL A 20 10.08 -1.57 2.61
CA VAL A 20 9.13 -2.60 2.16
C VAL A 20 9.09 -3.70 3.21
N ASP A 21 7.92 -3.92 3.79
CA ASP A 21 7.64 -4.93 4.80
C ASP A 21 6.33 -5.65 4.44
N LEU A 22 6.37 -6.41 3.34
CA LEU A 22 5.18 -7.06 2.78
C LEU A 22 4.58 -8.09 3.75
N LYS A 23 3.57 -7.70 4.52
CA LYS A 23 3.02 -8.46 5.65
C LYS A 23 2.49 -9.82 5.25
N TYR A 24 1.80 -9.88 4.10
CA TYR A 24 1.26 -11.11 3.52
C TYR A 24 2.32 -12.06 2.92
N ALA A 25 3.59 -11.68 2.88
CA ALA A 25 4.71 -12.60 2.62
C ALA A 25 5.15 -13.41 3.86
N THR A 26 4.59 -13.08 5.03
CA THR A 26 4.95 -13.66 6.32
C THR A 26 3.70 -14.14 7.07
N GLU A 27 3.86 -14.67 8.27
CA GLU A 27 2.73 -14.98 9.16
C GLU A 27 2.30 -13.76 10.00
N ASP A 28 3.00 -12.63 9.90
CA ASP A 28 2.68 -11.36 10.57
C ASP A 28 1.59 -10.61 9.79
N ASN A 29 0.38 -11.18 9.79
CA ASN A 29 -0.85 -10.57 9.27
C ASN A 29 -2.06 -11.19 9.96
N PHE A 30 -3.24 -10.60 9.80
CA PHE A 30 -4.45 -11.04 10.51
C PHE A 30 -4.84 -12.52 10.28
N THR A 31 -4.40 -13.14 9.18
CA THR A 31 -4.70 -14.55 8.90
C THR A 31 -3.74 -15.52 9.59
N GLY A 32 -2.57 -15.07 10.03
CA GLY A 32 -1.51 -15.92 10.54
C GLY A 32 -0.96 -16.91 9.50
N LYS A 33 -1.12 -16.61 8.21
CA LYS A 33 -0.66 -17.45 7.08
C LYS A 33 0.10 -16.62 6.06
N VAL A 34 1.10 -17.25 5.45
CA VAL A 34 1.76 -16.71 4.24
C VAL A 34 0.79 -16.83 3.06
N ILE A 35 0.54 -15.70 2.39
CA ILE A 35 -0.40 -15.59 1.26
C ILE A 35 0.34 -15.60 -0.08
N TYR A 36 1.52 -14.97 -0.14
CA TYR A 36 2.39 -14.95 -1.31
C TYR A 36 3.87 -15.13 -0.94
N ASP A 37 4.70 -15.48 -1.91
CA ASP A 37 6.10 -15.90 -1.72
C ASP A 37 7.13 -14.89 -2.30
N PHE A 38 6.71 -13.65 -2.53
CA PHE A 38 7.57 -12.56 -2.98
C PHE A 38 7.73 -11.47 -1.91
N THR A 39 8.89 -10.83 -1.90
CA THR A 39 9.21 -9.69 -1.01
C THR A 39 9.38 -8.38 -1.77
N THR A 40 9.20 -8.40 -3.09
CA THR A 40 9.38 -7.24 -3.97
C THR A 40 8.06 -6.50 -4.12
N ALA A 41 7.99 -5.26 -3.63
CA ALA A 41 6.84 -4.39 -3.85
C ALA A 41 6.90 -3.77 -5.25
N ILE A 42 5.94 -4.12 -6.10
CA ILE A 42 5.74 -3.49 -7.40
C ILE A 42 4.42 -2.75 -7.45
N ALA A 43 4.33 -1.79 -8.35
CA ALA A 43 3.09 -1.11 -8.69
C ALA A 43 3.12 -0.70 -10.17
N ARG A 44 1.99 -0.21 -10.67
CA ARG A 44 1.94 0.44 -11.97
C ARG A 44 2.96 1.57 -12.01
N THR A 45 3.69 1.70 -13.11
CA THR A 45 4.86 2.57 -13.19
C THR A 45 4.49 4.03 -12.89
N GLY A 46 3.34 4.51 -13.42
CA GLY A 46 2.81 5.83 -13.06
C GLY A 46 2.48 5.97 -11.57
N THR A 47 1.84 4.98 -10.97
CA THR A 47 1.51 4.95 -9.54
C THR A 47 2.78 4.87 -8.65
N ALA A 48 3.81 4.13 -9.07
CA ALA A 48 5.09 4.05 -8.38
C ALA A 48 5.81 5.42 -8.37
N TYR A 49 5.75 6.18 -9.47
CA TYR A 49 6.26 7.56 -9.49
C TYR A 49 5.53 8.47 -8.51
N LYS A 50 4.20 8.32 -8.39
CA LYS A 50 3.42 9.06 -7.37
C LYS A 50 3.88 8.69 -5.96
N LEU A 51 4.08 7.41 -5.67
CA LEU A 51 4.58 6.98 -4.36
C LEU A 51 5.96 7.56 -4.05
N ALA A 52 6.87 7.58 -5.03
CA ALA A 52 8.18 8.23 -4.88
C ALA A 52 8.04 9.73 -4.54
N LYS A 53 7.10 10.44 -5.18
CA LYS A 53 6.78 11.84 -4.84
C LYS A 53 6.26 11.96 -3.39
N ALA A 54 5.34 11.10 -2.95
CA ALA A 54 4.87 11.09 -1.57
C ALA A 54 6.03 10.86 -0.58
N SER A 55 6.93 9.93 -0.89
CA SER A 55 8.13 9.65 -0.10
C SER A 55 9.03 10.88 0.02
N GLU A 56 9.28 11.60 -1.08
CA GLU A 56 10.04 12.86 -1.04
C GLU A 56 9.41 13.92 -0.14
N ILE A 57 8.07 14.03 -0.12
CA ILE A 57 7.34 14.99 0.73
C ILE A 57 7.52 14.66 2.21
N VAL A 58 7.35 13.41 2.61
CA VAL A 58 7.49 13.02 4.03
C VAL A 58 8.95 13.04 4.49
N LYS A 59 9.92 12.77 3.59
CA LYS A 59 11.35 12.88 3.87
C LYS A 59 11.77 14.30 4.26
N LYS A 60 11.21 15.32 3.62
CA LYS A 60 11.45 16.74 3.98
C LYS A 60 10.97 17.08 5.39
N GLN A 61 10.01 16.31 5.91
CA GLN A 61 9.47 16.45 7.27
C GLN A 61 10.18 15.54 8.28
N GLY A 62 11.13 14.73 7.83
CA GLY A 62 11.92 13.85 8.68
C GLY A 62 11.33 12.45 8.90
N TYR A 63 10.46 12.00 8.01
CA TYR A 63 9.83 10.67 8.05
C TYR A 63 10.20 9.85 6.81
N ARG A 64 9.87 8.56 6.83
CA ARG A 64 9.93 7.68 5.65
C ARG A 64 8.63 6.91 5.52
N LEU A 65 8.31 6.46 4.31
CA LEU A 65 7.17 5.56 4.07
C LEU A 65 7.59 4.11 4.30
N LYS A 66 6.71 3.33 4.93
CA LYS A 66 6.80 1.87 4.98
C LYS A 66 5.56 1.25 4.34
N VAL A 67 5.76 0.40 3.35
CA VAL A 67 4.71 -0.29 2.59
C VAL A 67 4.53 -1.70 3.13
N TRP A 68 3.31 -2.01 3.56
CA TRP A 68 2.88 -3.31 4.08
C TRP A 68 2.21 -4.18 3.02
N ASP A 69 1.55 -3.57 2.03
CA ASP A 69 1.10 -4.27 0.82
C ASP A 69 1.06 -3.33 -0.39
N ALA A 70 1.18 -3.91 -1.58
CA ALA A 70 1.24 -3.16 -2.84
C ALA A 70 0.44 -3.90 -3.92
N TYR A 71 0.99 -4.08 -5.12
CA TYR A 71 0.37 -4.97 -6.10
C TYR A 71 0.25 -6.40 -5.56
N ARG A 72 -0.98 -6.88 -5.50
CA ARG A 72 -1.34 -8.23 -5.07
C ARG A 72 -1.87 -9.01 -6.27
N PRO A 73 -1.12 -9.97 -6.83
CA PRO A 73 -1.60 -10.77 -7.95
C PRO A 73 -2.97 -11.40 -7.66
N VAL A 74 -3.79 -11.62 -8.71
CA VAL A 74 -5.14 -12.20 -8.56
C VAL A 74 -5.09 -13.56 -7.87
N LYS A 75 -4.06 -14.37 -8.15
CA LYS A 75 -3.82 -15.65 -7.47
C LYS A 75 -3.63 -15.49 -5.96
N SER A 76 -2.95 -14.42 -5.53
CA SER A 76 -2.71 -14.12 -4.13
C SER A 76 -3.98 -13.62 -3.44
N GLN A 77 -4.78 -12.77 -4.10
CA GLN A 77 -6.10 -12.39 -3.58
C GLN A 77 -7.02 -13.60 -3.42
N LYS A 78 -7.02 -14.51 -4.41
CA LYS A 78 -7.78 -15.76 -4.31
C LYS A 78 -7.33 -16.58 -3.10
N ARG A 79 -6.02 -16.73 -2.89
CA ARG A 79 -5.46 -17.41 -1.73
C ARG A 79 -5.88 -16.75 -0.41
N LEU A 80 -5.84 -15.42 -0.33
CA LEU A 80 -6.28 -14.67 0.85
C LEU A 80 -7.75 -14.95 1.16
N PHE A 81 -8.63 -14.89 0.15
CA PHE A 81 -10.04 -15.20 0.30
C PHE A 81 -10.29 -16.67 0.67
N GLU A 82 -9.51 -17.62 0.15
CA GLU A 82 -9.59 -19.03 0.55
C GLU A 82 -9.21 -19.26 2.02
N VAL A 83 -8.25 -18.49 2.55
CA VAL A 83 -7.82 -18.56 3.95
C VAL A 83 -8.83 -17.87 4.87
N TYR A 84 -9.44 -16.78 4.41
CA TYR A 84 -10.43 -16.00 5.16
C TYR A 84 -11.63 -15.61 4.28
N PRO A 85 -12.64 -16.49 4.13
CA PRO A 85 -13.73 -16.32 3.17
C PRO A 85 -14.89 -15.48 3.71
N ASP A 86 -14.60 -14.29 4.25
CA ASP A 86 -15.63 -13.32 4.63
C ASP A 86 -15.54 -12.06 3.74
N PRO A 87 -16.49 -11.87 2.80
CA PRO A 87 -16.47 -10.75 1.86
C PRO A 87 -16.69 -9.38 2.53
N LYS A 88 -17.01 -9.33 3.83
CA LYS A 88 -17.05 -8.07 4.59
C LYS A 88 -15.65 -7.52 4.87
N PHE A 89 -14.66 -8.40 5.00
CA PHE A 89 -13.29 -8.05 5.39
C PHE A 89 -12.28 -8.33 4.29
N VAL A 90 -12.53 -9.35 3.45
CA VAL A 90 -11.64 -9.73 2.36
C VAL A 90 -12.41 -9.74 1.04
N ALA A 91 -12.02 -8.87 0.13
CA ALA A 91 -12.66 -8.79 -1.18
C ALA A 91 -12.50 -10.10 -1.98
N GLU A 92 -13.53 -10.46 -2.76
CA GLU A 92 -13.39 -11.53 -3.75
C GLU A 92 -12.33 -11.18 -4.81
N PRO A 93 -11.62 -12.17 -5.39
CA PRO A 93 -10.58 -11.89 -6.38
C PRO A 93 -11.17 -11.26 -7.65
N ASN A 94 -10.76 -10.03 -7.95
CA ASN A 94 -11.14 -9.34 -9.18
C ASN A 94 -9.95 -8.56 -9.77
N PRO A 95 -9.52 -8.85 -11.02
CA PRO A 95 -8.39 -8.15 -11.64
C PRO A 95 -8.60 -6.64 -11.80
N ASN A 96 -9.82 -6.12 -11.63
CA ASN A 96 -10.11 -4.70 -11.59
C ASN A 96 -10.05 -4.04 -10.21
N PHE A 97 -9.93 -4.81 -9.11
CA PHE A 97 -9.74 -4.24 -7.77
C PHE A 97 -8.34 -3.65 -7.63
N SER A 98 -8.21 -2.64 -6.78
CA SER A 98 -7.13 -1.66 -6.86
C SER A 98 -5.75 -2.23 -6.53
N HIS A 99 -5.62 -3.10 -5.52
CA HIS A 99 -4.40 -3.89 -5.29
C HIS A 99 -4.06 -4.79 -6.48
N GLN A 100 -5.06 -5.47 -7.03
CA GLN A 100 -4.89 -6.39 -8.18
C GLN A 100 -4.63 -5.67 -9.50
N LYS A 101 -4.99 -4.38 -9.61
CA LYS A 101 -4.57 -3.49 -10.70
C LYS A 101 -3.17 -2.91 -10.48
N GLY A 102 -2.60 -3.05 -9.28
CA GLY A 102 -1.30 -2.52 -8.91
C GLY A 102 -1.28 -1.02 -8.68
N VAL A 103 -2.43 -0.45 -8.29
CA VAL A 103 -2.61 1.00 -8.12
C VAL A 103 -2.90 1.41 -6.67
N THR A 104 -2.76 0.48 -5.71
CA THR A 104 -2.97 0.72 -4.28
C THR A 104 -1.75 0.33 -3.48
N PHE A 105 -1.57 1.03 -2.37
CA PHE A 105 -0.62 0.69 -1.33
C PHE A 105 -1.30 0.73 0.03
N ASP A 106 -0.97 -0.23 0.87
CA ASP A 106 -1.18 -0.18 2.32
C ASP A 106 0.13 0.26 2.96
N LEU A 107 0.12 1.40 3.64
CA LEU A 107 1.36 1.98 4.17
C LEU A 107 1.18 2.83 5.43
N THR A 108 2.31 3.04 6.10
CA THR A 108 2.45 3.90 7.27
C THR A 108 3.63 4.85 7.15
N LEU A 109 3.78 5.69 8.16
CA LEU A 109 4.97 6.51 8.41
C LEU A 109 5.92 5.83 9.38
N THR A 110 7.19 6.13 9.20
CA THR A 110 8.26 5.81 10.13
C THR A 110 9.10 7.04 10.43
N ASP A 111 9.80 7.05 11.55
CA ASP A 111 10.87 8.00 11.81
C ASP A 111 12.06 7.78 10.84
N LYS A 112 13.11 8.61 10.93
CA LYS A 112 14.31 8.47 10.07
C LYS A 112 15.04 7.14 10.24
N LEU A 113 14.90 6.49 11.39
CA LEU A 113 15.53 5.22 11.71
C LEU A 113 14.71 4.02 11.23
N GLY A 114 13.47 4.25 10.76
CA GLY A 114 12.57 3.22 10.26
C GLY A 114 11.64 2.64 11.33
N ASN A 115 11.58 3.24 12.53
CA ASN A 115 10.60 2.85 13.54
C ASN A 115 9.24 3.42 13.16
N GLU A 116 8.20 2.59 13.17
CA GLU A 116 6.83 3.03 12.90
C GLU A 116 6.41 4.07 13.95
N VAL A 117 5.73 5.11 13.48
CA VAL A 117 5.16 6.13 14.36
C VAL A 117 3.74 5.76 14.72
N GLU A 118 3.28 6.25 15.86
CA GLU A 118 1.93 5.96 16.35
C GLU A 118 0.87 6.42 15.33
N MET A 119 0.07 5.46 14.88
CA MET A 119 -1.10 5.66 14.05
C MET A 119 -2.34 5.19 14.81
N GLN A 120 -3.52 5.39 14.24
CA GLN A 120 -4.76 5.26 15.00
C GLN A 120 -5.02 3.80 15.48
N THR A 121 -4.70 2.81 14.64
CA THR A 121 -4.70 1.36 14.93
C THR A 121 -3.52 0.71 14.21
N GLU A 122 -3.29 -0.56 14.51
CA GLU A 122 -2.45 -1.45 13.72
C GLU A 122 -3.02 -1.71 12.31
N PHE A 123 -2.18 -2.25 11.43
CA PHE A 123 -2.57 -2.75 10.11
C PHE A 123 -3.57 -3.92 10.20
N ASP A 124 -4.49 -4.01 9.23
CA ASP A 124 -5.58 -5.01 9.20
C ASP A 124 -6.47 -5.02 10.46
N ASP A 125 -6.61 -3.87 11.13
CA ASP A 125 -7.66 -3.68 12.14
C ASP A 125 -9.02 -3.53 11.44
N PHE A 126 -9.94 -4.47 11.67
CA PHE A 126 -11.27 -4.45 11.04
C PHE A 126 -12.36 -3.76 11.88
N SER A 127 -11.98 -3.04 12.95
CA SER A 127 -12.91 -2.26 13.74
C SER A 127 -13.20 -0.90 13.11
N GLU A 128 -14.25 -0.22 13.56
CA GLU A 128 -14.57 1.15 13.12
C GLU A 128 -13.46 2.17 13.44
N MET A 129 -12.53 1.83 14.33
CA MET A 129 -11.37 2.69 14.61
C MET A 129 -10.45 2.80 13.40
N ALA A 130 -10.36 1.77 12.55
CA ALA A 130 -9.62 1.78 11.27
C ALA A 130 -9.97 2.97 10.35
N ALA A 131 -11.21 3.47 10.47
CA ALA A 131 -11.74 4.49 9.59
C ALA A 131 -10.97 5.81 9.68
N ARG A 132 -10.84 6.48 8.54
CA ARG A 132 -10.14 7.77 8.42
C ARG A 132 -10.76 8.89 9.27
N LYS A 133 -12.03 8.74 9.65
CA LYS A 133 -12.78 9.70 10.48
C LYS A 133 -12.85 9.29 11.96
N ALA A 134 -12.26 8.15 12.34
CA ALA A 134 -12.24 7.73 13.73
C ALA A 134 -11.50 8.76 14.61
N PRO A 135 -11.86 8.89 15.89
CA PRO A 135 -11.16 9.76 16.83
C PRO A 135 -9.68 9.38 16.94
N ARG A 136 -8.81 10.39 17.02
CA ARG A 136 -7.36 10.23 17.18
C ARG A 136 -6.85 11.01 18.40
N THR A 137 -5.77 10.52 19.01
CA THR A 137 -4.95 11.34 19.90
C THR A 137 -4.28 12.47 19.11
N LEU A 138 -3.72 13.47 19.81
CA LEU A 138 -3.03 14.59 19.15
C LEU A 138 -1.83 14.12 18.31
N GLU A 139 -1.07 13.13 18.79
CA GLU A 139 0.08 12.60 18.07
C GLU A 139 -0.34 11.77 16.85
N GLN A 140 -1.36 10.91 17.01
CA GLN A 140 -1.94 10.14 15.91
C GLN A 140 -2.50 11.05 14.80
N GLU A 141 -3.21 12.13 15.15
CA GLU A 141 -3.74 13.08 14.16
C GLU A 141 -2.62 13.81 13.42
N LYS A 142 -1.57 14.24 14.14
CA LYS A 142 -0.38 14.84 13.52
C LYS A 142 0.27 13.87 12.52
N ASN A 143 0.52 12.62 12.91
CA ASN A 143 1.14 11.63 12.04
C ASN A 143 0.24 11.28 10.84
N TYR A 144 -1.06 11.07 11.09
CA TYR A 144 -2.03 10.82 10.03
C TYR A 144 -2.07 11.97 9.01
N LYS A 145 -2.04 13.24 9.44
CA LYS A 145 -2.01 14.38 8.53
C LYS A 145 -0.77 14.40 7.66
N ILE A 146 0.42 14.15 8.24
CA ILE A 146 1.67 14.09 7.47
C ILE A 146 1.57 13.04 6.36
N LEU A 147 1.05 11.85 6.69
CA LEU A 147 0.86 10.77 5.72
C LEU A 147 -0.17 11.16 4.66
N ASN A 148 -1.37 11.50 5.12
CA ASN A 148 -2.52 11.75 4.28
C ASN A 148 -2.26 12.93 3.33
N ASP A 149 -1.71 14.03 3.81
CA ASP A 149 -1.45 15.21 2.99
C ASP A 149 -0.39 14.91 1.91
N ALA A 150 0.67 14.17 2.25
CA ALA A 150 1.68 13.74 1.28
C ALA A 150 1.10 12.81 0.20
N MET A 151 0.26 11.84 0.59
CA MET A 151 -0.39 10.92 -0.33
C MET A 151 -1.39 11.65 -1.24
N LEU A 152 -2.20 12.57 -0.70
CA LEU A 152 -3.13 13.38 -1.48
C LEU A 152 -2.38 14.29 -2.47
N GLU A 153 -1.32 14.98 -2.03
CA GLU A 153 -0.49 15.84 -2.89
C GLU A 153 0.22 15.04 -4.00
N ALA A 154 0.56 13.77 -3.73
CA ALA A 154 1.10 12.86 -4.72
C ALA A 154 0.07 12.31 -5.72
N GLY A 155 -1.22 12.57 -5.50
CA GLY A 155 -2.30 12.14 -6.40
C GLY A 155 -2.88 10.78 -6.04
N PHE A 156 -2.88 10.42 -4.76
CA PHE A 156 -3.66 9.30 -4.23
C PHE A 156 -4.97 9.80 -3.60
N VAL A 157 -5.87 8.87 -3.35
CA VAL A 157 -7.06 9.05 -2.51
C VAL A 157 -7.14 7.91 -1.51
N GLY A 158 -7.54 8.21 -0.29
CA GLY A 158 -7.63 7.22 0.79
C GLY A 158 -8.97 6.47 0.80
N TYR A 159 -8.96 5.18 1.16
CA TYR A 159 -10.18 4.43 1.43
C TYR A 159 -10.80 4.84 2.77
N GLU A 160 -12.09 5.10 2.83
CA GLU A 160 -12.73 5.74 4.00
C GLU A 160 -12.64 4.93 5.30
N ASN A 161 -12.67 3.60 5.19
CA ASN A 161 -12.69 2.69 6.33
C ASN A 161 -11.30 2.24 6.77
N GLU A 162 -10.24 2.57 6.01
CA GLU A 162 -8.87 2.13 6.30
C GLU A 162 -7.90 3.31 6.10
N TRP A 163 -7.27 3.77 7.19
CA TRP A 163 -6.37 4.91 7.14
C TRP A 163 -5.06 4.66 6.38
N TRP A 164 -4.65 3.39 6.25
CA TRP A 164 -3.42 2.96 5.56
C TRP A 164 -3.60 2.72 4.06
N ASP A 165 -4.82 2.45 3.57
CA ASP A 165 -5.11 2.15 2.16
C ASP A 165 -5.20 3.44 1.35
N TYR A 166 -4.29 3.60 0.39
CA TYR A 166 -4.30 4.68 -0.59
C TYR A 166 -4.25 4.14 -2.00
N ARG A 167 -5.23 4.51 -2.83
CA ARG A 167 -5.27 4.18 -4.26
C ARG A 167 -4.95 5.38 -5.13
N ASP A 168 -4.37 5.12 -6.29
CA ASP A 168 -4.13 6.11 -7.33
C ASP A 168 -5.47 6.76 -7.74
N SER A 169 -5.55 8.10 -7.69
CA SER A 169 -6.76 8.84 -8.07
C SER A 169 -7.16 8.65 -9.53
N GLN A 170 -6.24 8.16 -10.37
CA GLN A 170 -6.43 7.87 -11.80
C GLN A 170 -6.57 6.37 -12.06
N MET A 171 -7.02 5.56 -11.08
CA MET A 171 -7.15 4.09 -11.23
C MET A 171 -7.90 3.65 -12.50
N ASP A 172 -8.88 4.45 -12.96
CA ASP A 172 -9.70 4.15 -14.15
C ASP A 172 -8.93 4.29 -15.47
N GLU A 173 -7.78 4.98 -15.46
CA GLU A 173 -6.88 5.04 -16.62
C GLU A 173 -6.07 3.75 -16.82
N TYR A 174 -6.06 2.86 -15.82
CA TYR A 174 -5.35 1.59 -15.87
C TYR A 174 -6.32 0.43 -16.13
N ALA A 175 -6.12 -0.25 -17.26
CA ALA A 175 -6.68 -1.58 -17.49
C ALA A 175 -5.97 -2.63 -16.60
N PRO A 176 -6.66 -3.73 -16.25
CA PRO A 176 -6.02 -4.86 -15.59
C PRO A 176 -4.78 -5.34 -16.32
N LEU A 177 -3.76 -5.71 -15.54
CA LEU A 177 -2.55 -6.35 -16.02
C LEU A 177 -2.00 -7.24 -14.91
N ASP A 178 -1.35 -8.33 -15.30
CA ASP A 178 -0.69 -9.26 -14.38
C ASP A 178 0.83 -9.13 -14.48
N ALA A 179 1.53 -9.41 -13.39
CA ALA A 179 2.99 -9.47 -13.33
C ALA A 179 3.43 -10.43 -12.22
N ASP A 180 4.63 -11.00 -12.34
CA ASP A 180 5.28 -11.70 -11.23
C ASP A 180 6.26 -10.75 -10.53
N PRO A 181 6.02 -10.34 -9.27
CA PRO A 181 6.93 -9.46 -8.54
C PRO A 181 8.36 -10.00 -8.42
N ASN A 182 8.58 -11.31 -8.52
CA ASN A 182 9.91 -11.90 -8.50
C ASN A 182 10.77 -11.50 -9.70
N GLU A 183 10.17 -11.09 -10.83
CA GLU A 183 10.87 -10.62 -12.03
C GLU A 183 11.40 -9.18 -11.90
N TYR A 184 11.02 -8.46 -10.84
CA TYR A 184 11.33 -7.04 -10.63
C TYR A 184 12.34 -6.80 -9.49
N LYS A 185 13.05 -7.85 -9.04
CA LYS A 185 14.10 -7.74 -8.03
C LYS A 185 15.20 -6.76 -8.50
N LEU A 186 15.70 -5.94 -7.58
CA LEU A 186 16.88 -5.12 -7.84
C LEU A 186 18.11 -6.02 -7.94
N LYS A 187 19.04 -5.67 -8.83
CA LYS A 187 20.31 -6.38 -9.01
C LYS A 187 21.35 -5.88 -8.01
#